data_AF-A0A8T4T190-F1
#
_entry.id   AF-A0A8T4T190-F1
#
_cell.length_a   1.000
_cell.length_b   1.000
_cell.length_c   1.000
_cell.angle_alpha   90.00
_cell.angle_beta   90.00
_cell.angle_gamma   90.00
#
_symmetry.space_group_name_H-M   'P 1'
#
loop_
_entity.id
_entity.type
_entity.pdbx_description
1 polymer ?
#
loop_
_entity_poly.entity_id
_entity_poly.type
_entity_poly.pdbx_seq_one_letter_code
_entity_poly.pdbx_strand_id
1 'polypeptide(L)'
;MKTLFFLFSFLILLVSSCTSNGQVIIEKNSETQKYGSSFTAKENDICMIGGKPIIREFATSWCPHCAWVKPTFQEVIKSYGDQIVAYQWEVDKGDNLLTEELEFEVPASEMNVFREFNPKQSIPTFIIGCKYMRIGNAFEEQNDKEAEAKELKAIIDKILNEVSQQ
;
A
#
# COMPACT_ATOMS: atom_id res chain seq x y z
N MET A 1 61.01 50.73 -38.24
CA MET A 1 60.57 52.13 -38.04
C MET A 1 59.05 52.13 -38.03
N LYS A 2 58.41 52.24 -36.85
CA LYS A 2 57.42 53.28 -36.46
C LYS A 2 56.54 53.74 -37.65
N THR A 3 55.23 53.49 -37.67
CA THR A 3 54.17 54.22 -36.93
C THR A 3 52.82 53.48 -37.13
N LEU A 4 52.01 53.22 -36.10
CA LEU A 4 51.00 54.08 -35.44
C LEU A 4 49.70 54.28 -36.25
N PHE A 5 48.57 54.10 -35.56
CA PHE A 5 47.15 54.36 -35.90
C PHE A 5 46.39 53.31 -36.73
N PHE A 6 45.40 52.62 -36.13
CA PHE A 6 44.00 53.09 -36.13
C PHE A 6 43.11 52.20 -35.24
N LEU A 7 42.32 52.89 -34.42
CA LEU A 7 41.10 52.44 -33.76
C LEU A 7 40.26 51.51 -34.63
N PHE A 8 39.77 50.40 -34.09
CA PHE A 8 38.34 50.08 -34.21
C PHE A 8 37.89 49.18 -33.06
N SER A 9 36.99 49.78 -32.27
CA SER A 9 36.11 49.13 -31.33
C SER A 9 35.41 47.94 -32.00
N PHE A 10 35.66 46.73 -31.51
CA PHE A 10 34.70 45.65 -31.59
C PHE A 10 34.69 44.96 -30.23
N LEU A 11 33.85 45.52 -29.35
CA LEU A 11 33.37 44.89 -28.13
C LEU A 11 32.60 43.63 -28.55
N ILE A 12 33.32 42.54 -28.80
CA ILE A 12 32.76 41.21 -28.98
C ILE A 12 32.31 40.75 -27.59
N LEU A 13 31.02 40.92 -27.32
CA LEU A 13 30.30 40.26 -26.24
C LEU A 13 30.49 38.74 -26.40
N LEU A 14 31.50 38.20 -25.72
CA LEU A 14 31.58 36.78 -25.40
C LEU A 14 30.44 36.50 -24.42
N VAL A 15 29.26 36.20 -24.96
CA VAL A 15 28.25 35.45 -24.22
C VAL A 15 28.83 34.05 -24.02
N SER A 16 29.56 33.87 -22.91
CA SER A 16 29.91 32.55 -22.42
C SER A 16 28.63 31.74 -22.32
N SER A 17 28.51 30.77 -23.21
CA SER A 17 27.51 29.72 -23.11
C SER A 17 27.82 28.94 -21.83
N CYS A 18 27.15 29.29 -20.72
CA CYS A 18 27.05 28.39 -19.59
C CYS A 18 26.18 27.21 -20.05
N THR A 19 26.82 26.16 -20.55
CA THR A 19 26.25 24.82 -20.53
C THR A 19 26.12 24.43 -19.05
N SER A 20 25.00 24.79 -18.43
CA SER A 20 24.59 24.11 -17.21
C SER A 20 24.11 22.72 -17.64
N ASN A 21 25.03 21.75 -17.61
CA ASN A 21 24.67 20.37 -17.38
C ASN A 21 23.99 20.32 -16.01
N GLY A 22 22.71 20.66 -15.98
CA GLY A 22 21.82 20.39 -14.87
C GLY A 22 21.62 18.90 -14.83
N GLN A 23 22.59 18.20 -14.23
CA GLN A 23 22.37 16.86 -13.73
C GLN A 23 21.23 17.00 -12.73
N VAL A 24 20.05 16.53 -13.13
CA VAL A 24 18.96 16.27 -12.20
C VAL A 24 19.51 15.23 -11.25
N ILE A 25 20.03 15.69 -10.11
CA ILE A 25 20.18 14.84 -8.95
C ILE A 25 18.74 14.56 -8.54
N ILE A 26 18.17 13.48 -9.09
CA ILE A 26 17.06 12.82 -8.44
C ILE A 26 17.68 12.30 -7.15
N GLU A 27 17.62 13.12 -6.09
CA GLU A 27 17.64 12.58 -4.75
C GLU A 27 16.51 11.58 -4.73
N LYS A 28 16.85 10.29 -4.81
CA LYS A 28 15.94 9.22 -4.42
C LYS A 28 15.76 9.35 -2.91
N ASN A 29 15.00 10.37 -2.54
CA ASN A 29 14.35 10.43 -1.26
C ASN A 29 13.38 9.25 -1.28
N SER A 30 13.65 8.25 -0.43
CA SER A 30 12.77 7.13 -0.17
C SER A 30 11.55 7.64 0.61
N GLU A 31 10.84 8.60 0.03
CA GLU A 31 9.52 9.01 0.47
C GLU A 31 8.55 7.99 -0.11
N THR A 32 7.98 7.19 0.78
CA THR A 32 6.77 6.39 0.54
C THR A 32 5.82 7.20 -0.33
N GLN A 33 5.63 6.77 -1.58
CA GLN A 33 4.78 7.46 -2.54
C GLN A 33 3.34 7.43 -2.03
N LYS A 34 2.93 8.48 -1.31
CA LYS A 34 1.59 8.65 -0.74
C LYS A 34 0.60 8.94 -1.88
N TYR A 35 0.21 7.90 -2.59
CA TYR A 35 -0.79 7.99 -3.65
C TYR A 35 -2.19 7.81 -3.06
N GLY A 36 -2.62 8.77 -2.22
CA GLY A 36 -4.02 8.87 -1.76
C GLY A 36 -4.60 7.68 -0.99
N SER A 37 -3.80 6.65 -0.70
CA SER A 37 -4.24 5.46 0.02
C SER A 37 -3.73 5.49 1.47
N SER A 38 -4.58 5.01 2.38
CA SER A 38 -4.27 4.73 3.77
C SER A 38 -3.42 3.45 3.94
N PHE A 39 -3.21 2.69 2.87
CA PHE A 39 -2.30 1.54 2.85
C PHE A 39 -0.84 1.95 2.64
N THR A 40 0.06 1.31 3.38
CA THR A 40 1.51 1.40 3.19
C THR A 40 2.02 0.15 2.49
N ALA A 41 2.95 0.31 1.55
CA ALA A 41 3.60 -0.80 0.85
C ALA A 41 4.88 -1.25 1.55
N LYS A 42 5.16 -2.55 1.51
CA LYS A 42 6.46 -3.17 1.80
C LYS A 42 7.06 -3.72 0.51
N GLU A 43 8.40 -3.79 0.46
CA GLU A 43 9.13 -4.42 -0.65
C GLU A 43 9.10 -5.94 -0.52
N ASN A 44 7.95 -6.53 -0.84
CA ASN A 44 7.70 -7.97 -0.80
C ASN A 44 7.07 -8.45 -2.11
N ASP A 45 7.28 -9.74 -2.42
CA ASP A 45 6.52 -10.45 -3.44
C ASP A 45 5.05 -10.60 -3.00
N ILE A 46 4.15 -10.69 -3.99
CA ILE A 46 2.72 -10.90 -3.72
C ILE A 46 2.52 -12.34 -3.26
N CYS A 47 2.09 -12.52 -2.01
CA CYS A 47 1.79 -13.85 -1.51
C CYS A 47 0.46 -14.37 -2.07
N MET A 48 0.48 -15.63 -2.53
CA MET A 48 -0.62 -16.28 -3.23
C MET A 48 -0.88 -17.70 -2.70
N ILE A 49 -2.12 -18.15 -2.80
CA ILE A 49 -2.52 -19.57 -2.64
C ILE A 49 -3.20 -19.99 -3.94
N GLY A 50 -2.71 -21.06 -4.58
CA GLY A 50 -3.28 -21.56 -5.82
C GLY A 50 -3.32 -20.52 -6.95
N GLY A 51 -2.34 -19.62 -7.01
CA GLY A 51 -2.27 -18.54 -8.01
C GLY A 51 -3.15 -17.32 -7.73
N LYS A 52 -3.79 -17.25 -6.56
CA LYS A 52 -4.66 -16.13 -6.16
C LYS A 52 -4.04 -15.33 -5.02
N PRO A 53 -4.03 -13.99 -5.07
CA PRO A 53 -3.50 -13.18 -3.99
C PRO A 53 -4.32 -13.37 -2.70
N ILE A 54 -3.62 -13.35 -1.57
CA ILE A 54 -4.23 -13.57 -0.25
C ILE A 54 -4.57 -12.23 0.41
N ILE A 55 -5.80 -12.08 0.90
CA ILE A 55 -6.30 -10.89 1.60
C ILE A 55 -6.60 -11.23 3.04
N ARG A 56 -6.11 -10.43 4.00
CA ARG A 56 -6.30 -10.70 5.44
C ARG A 56 -6.84 -9.48 6.16
N GLU A 57 -7.77 -9.71 7.07
CA GLU A 57 -8.07 -8.84 8.19
C GLU A 57 -7.77 -9.59 9.49
N PHE A 58 -7.03 -8.95 10.40
CA PHE A 58 -6.85 -9.38 11.79
C PHE A 58 -7.64 -8.45 12.71
N ALA A 59 -8.55 -9.03 13.49
CA ALA A 59 -9.52 -8.35 14.33
C ALA A 59 -9.68 -9.08 15.67
N THR A 60 -10.55 -8.57 16.53
CA THR A 60 -11.01 -9.29 17.74
C THR A 60 -12.50 -9.08 17.97
N SER A 61 -13.14 -10.02 18.67
CA SER A 61 -14.60 -10.02 18.86
C SER A 61 -15.14 -8.86 19.71
N TRP A 62 -14.29 -8.19 20.50
CA TRP A 62 -14.66 -7.12 21.45
C TRP A 62 -14.31 -5.71 20.95
N CYS A 63 -13.65 -5.60 19.80
CA CYS A 63 -13.12 -4.35 19.27
C CYS A 63 -14.21 -3.56 18.50
N PRO A 64 -14.58 -2.35 18.93
CA PRO A 64 -15.63 -1.57 18.28
C PRO A 64 -15.26 -1.15 16.85
N HIS A 65 -14.00 -0.78 16.60
CA HIS A 65 -13.50 -0.46 15.26
C HIS A 65 -13.58 -1.64 14.29
N CYS A 66 -13.35 -2.85 14.82
CA CYS A 66 -13.45 -4.09 14.07
C CYS A 66 -14.91 -4.40 13.75
N ALA A 67 -15.81 -4.26 14.73
CA ALA A 67 -17.25 -4.39 14.53
C ALA A 67 -17.80 -3.39 13.51
N TRP A 68 -17.26 -2.17 13.48
CA TRP A 68 -17.59 -1.17 12.46
C TRP A 68 -17.26 -1.73 11.07
N VAL A 69 -16.00 -2.06 10.77
CA VAL A 69 -15.58 -2.41 9.40
C VAL A 69 -16.01 -3.80 8.93
N LYS A 70 -16.26 -4.74 9.84
CA LYS A 70 -16.61 -6.14 9.54
C LYS A 70 -17.60 -6.35 8.39
N PRO A 71 -18.82 -5.76 8.38
CA PRO A 71 -19.76 -5.95 7.28
C PRO A 71 -19.22 -5.42 5.94
N THR A 72 -18.52 -4.29 5.96
CA THR A 72 -17.91 -3.70 4.76
C THR A 72 -16.82 -4.59 4.20
N PHE A 73 -15.92 -5.10 5.05
CA PHE A 73 -14.86 -6.01 4.62
C PHE A 73 -15.45 -7.29 4.02
N GLN A 74 -16.40 -7.93 4.70
CA GLN A 74 -17.03 -9.16 4.23
C GLN A 74 -17.76 -8.97 2.88
N GLU A 75 -18.49 -7.86 2.71
CA GLU A 75 -19.14 -7.54 1.43
C GLU A 75 -18.14 -7.32 0.30
N VAL A 76 -17.05 -6.61 0.57
CA VAL A 76 -15.96 -6.40 -0.40
C VAL A 76 -15.37 -7.74 -0.81
N ILE A 77 -14.94 -8.57 0.13
CA ILE A 77 -14.34 -9.88 -0.15
C ILE A 77 -15.28 -10.76 -0.97
N LYS A 78 -16.56 -10.82 -0.57
CA LYS A 78 -17.58 -11.58 -1.30
C LYS A 78 -17.71 -11.13 -2.76
N SER A 79 -17.55 -9.85 -3.06
CA SER A 79 -17.66 -9.32 -4.44
C SER A 79 -16.54 -9.78 -5.37
N TYR A 80 -15.39 -10.20 -4.83
CA TYR A 80 -14.27 -10.74 -5.63
C TYR A 80 -14.40 -12.23 -5.92
N GLY A 81 -15.18 -12.96 -5.11
CA GLY A 81 -15.41 -14.39 -5.28
C GLY A 81 -14.10 -15.16 -5.41
N ASP A 82 -13.99 -15.95 -6.47
CA ASP A 82 -12.87 -16.87 -6.68
C ASP A 82 -11.57 -16.20 -7.18
N GLN A 83 -11.52 -14.88 -7.30
CA GLN A 83 -10.32 -14.16 -7.75
C GLN A 83 -9.25 -14.04 -6.65
N ILE A 84 -9.64 -14.21 -5.39
CA ILE A 84 -8.78 -14.02 -4.22
C ILE A 84 -8.93 -15.18 -3.24
N VAL A 85 -7.97 -15.34 -2.35
CA VAL A 85 -8.15 -16.09 -1.10
C VAL A 85 -8.23 -15.08 0.05
N ALA A 86 -9.18 -15.22 0.96
CA ALA A 86 -9.37 -14.25 2.02
C ALA A 86 -9.52 -14.90 3.40
N TYR A 87 -9.02 -14.21 4.42
CA TYR A 87 -9.17 -14.57 5.83
C TYR A 87 -9.62 -13.36 6.65
N GLN A 88 -10.53 -13.57 7.59
CA GLN A 88 -10.90 -12.61 8.62
C GLN A 88 -10.71 -13.26 9.99
N TRP A 89 -9.53 -13.09 10.56
CA TRP A 89 -9.16 -13.73 11.82
C TRP A 89 -9.65 -12.91 13.02
N GLU A 90 -10.47 -13.51 13.88
CA GLU A 90 -10.66 -13.04 15.27
C GLU A 90 -9.57 -13.65 16.15
N VAL A 91 -8.48 -12.91 16.36
CA VAL A 91 -7.28 -13.44 17.03
C VAL A 91 -7.48 -13.79 18.50
N ASP A 92 -8.55 -13.27 19.13
CA ASP A 92 -8.94 -13.62 20.50
C ASP A 92 -9.82 -14.87 20.58
N LYS A 93 -10.41 -15.31 19.46
CA LYS A 93 -11.21 -16.54 19.35
C LYS A 93 -10.50 -17.67 18.64
N GLY A 94 -9.54 -17.34 17.78
CA GLY A 94 -8.88 -18.31 16.93
C GLY A 94 -9.72 -18.75 15.73
N ASP A 95 -10.66 -17.91 15.30
CA ASP A 95 -11.69 -18.26 14.32
C ASP A 95 -11.57 -17.41 13.03
N ASN A 96 -11.79 -18.02 11.88
CA ASN A 96 -11.89 -17.37 10.59
C ASN A 96 -13.35 -17.11 10.23
N LEU A 97 -13.78 -15.86 10.34
CA LEU A 97 -15.17 -15.47 10.15
C LEU A 97 -15.67 -15.54 8.69
N LEU A 98 -14.81 -15.93 7.74
CA LEU A 98 -15.18 -16.12 6.33
C LEU A 98 -15.55 -17.56 5.99
N THR A 99 -15.48 -18.48 6.96
CA THR A 99 -15.84 -19.90 6.82
C THR A 99 -16.98 -20.27 7.76
N GLU A 100 -17.69 -21.35 7.44
CA GLU A 100 -18.72 -21.93 8.33
C GLU A 100 -18.10 -22.87 9.39
N GLU A 101 -16.89 -23.37 9.14
CA GLU A 101 -16.13 -24.16 10.09
C GLU A 101 -15.68 -23.27 11.25
N LEU A 102 -15.92 -23.74 12.47
CA LEU A 102 -15.48 -23.07 13.68
C LEU A 102 -14.06 -23.50 14.02
N GLU A 103 -13.13 -22.56 14.00
CA GLU A 103 -11.77 -22.78 14.47
C GLU A 103 -11.56 -22.24 15.90
N PHE A 104 -10.50 -22.72 16.56
CA PHE A 104 -10.15 -22.33 17.93
C PHE A 104 -8.70 -21.87 18.06
N GLU A 105 -7.99 -21.77 16.94
CA GLU A 105 -6.60 -21.34 16.88
C GLU A 105 -6.31 -20.67 15.53
N VAL A 106 -5.73 -19.47 15.58
CA VAL A 106 -5.15 -18.85 14.38
C VAL A 106 -3.85 -19.57 14.05
N PRO A 107 -3.66 -20.11 12.83
CA PRO A 107 -2.44 -20.82 12.47
C PRO A 107 -1.18 -19.99 12.76
N ALA A 108 -0.12 -20.65 13.25
CA ALA A 108 1.13 -19.96 13.60
C ALA A 108 1.74 -19.16 12.43
N SER A 109 1.56 -19.63 11.19
CA SER A 109 1.96 -18.89 9.98
C SER A 109 1.22 -17.56 9.83
N GLU A 110 -0.08 -17.54 10.12
CA GLU A 110 -0.91 -16.34 10.05
C GLU A 110 -0.55 -15.36 11.17
N MET A 111 -0.29 -15.85 12.39
CA MET A 111 0.23 -15.02 13.49
C MET A 111 1.64 -14.48 13.21
N ASN A 112 2.47 -15.19 12.45
CA ASN A 112 3.78 -14.66 12.01
C ASN A 112 3.59 -13.49 11.04
N VAL A 113 2.71 -13.63 10.05
CA VAL A 113 2.35 -12.55 9.12
C VAL A 113 1.81 -11.34 9.90
N PHE A 114 0.89 -11.54 10.84
CA PHE A 114 0.34 -10.44 11.63
C PHE A 114 1.43 -9.67 12.39
N ARG A 115 2.34 -10.38 13.07
CA ARG A 115 3.43 -9.76 13.84
C ARG A 115 4.50 -9.10 12.97
N GLU A 116 4.78 -9.64 11.80
CA GLU A 116 5.76 -9.07 10.87
C GLU A 116 5.28 -7.72 10.31
N PHE A 117 4.00 -7.64 9.94
CA PHE A 117 3.42 -6.42 9.40
C PHE A 117 3.04 -5.43 10.50
N ASN A 118 2.53 -5.92 11.63
CA ASN A 118 2.13 -5.09 12.76
C ASN A 118 2.72 -5.63 14.08
N PRO A 119 3.99 -5.28 14.41
CA PRO A 119 4.64 -5.74 15.64
C PRO A 119 3.90 -5.32 16.93
N LYS A 120 3.14 -4.23 16.88
CA LYS A 120 2.31 -3.74 17.99
C LYS A 120 0.96 -4.46 18.09
N GLN A 121 0.60 -5.26 17.09
CA GLN A 121 -0.63 -6.06 17.03
C GLN A 121 -1.91 -5.24 17.28
N SER A 122 -1.91 -3.97 16.86
CA SER A 122 -3.10 -3.15 16.85
C SER A 122 -4.15 -3.69 15.88
N ILE A 123 -5.42 -3.41 16.11
CA ILE A 123 -6.54 -3.95 15.34
C ILE A 123 -7.56 -2.85 15.02
N PRO A 124 -8.34 -2.97 13.92
CA PRO A 124 -8.18 -3.97 12.87
C PRO A 124 -6.86 -3.75 12.09
N THR A 125 -6.30 -4.82 11.54
CA THR A 125 -5.14 -4.74 10.63
C THR A 125 -5.45 -5.46 9.34
N PHE A 126 -5.24 -4.77 8.22
CA PHE A 126 -5.42 -5.32 6.87
C PHE A 126 -4.05 -5.62 6.26
N ILE A 127 -3.90 -6.80 5.66
CA ILE A 127 -2.70 -7.20 4.92
C ILE A 127 -3.14 -7.78 3.58
N ILE A 128 -2.77 -7.10 2.49
CA ILE A 128 -3.19 -7.40 1.13
C ILE A 128 -1.97 -7.96 0.37
N GLY A 129 -2.02 -9.25 0.06
CA GLY A 129 -0.99 -10.04 -0.62
C GLY A 129 0.41 -9.89 -0.06
N CYS A 130 0.55 -9.78 1.26
CA CYS A 130 1.84 -9.63 1.94
C CYS A 130 2.69 -8.48 1.40
N LYS A 131 2.05 -7.43 0.85
CA LYS A 131 2.71 -6.29 0.24
C LYS A 131 2.15 -4.98 0.74
N TYR A 132 0.82 -4.87 0.84
CA TYR A 132 0.17 -3.67 1.34
C TYR A 132 -0.42 -3.92 2.72
N MET A 133 -0.28 -2.95 3.62
CA MET A 133 -0.86 -3.05 4.95
C MET A 133 -1.47 -1.74 5.43
N ARG A 134 -2.45 -1.87 6.32
CA ARG A 134 -3.08 -0.75 6.99
C ARG A 134 -3.47 -1.15 8.41
N ILE A 135 -3.23 -0.25 9.35
CA ILE A 135 -3.66 -0.39 10.75
C ILE A 135 -4.81 0.59 10.97
N GLY A 136 -5.93 0.10 11.50
CA GLY A 136 -7.15 0.86 11.72
C GLY A 136 -7.99 1.06 10.46
N ASN A 137 -9.14 1.68 10.66
CA ASN A 137 -10.07 2.08 9.60
C ASN A 137 -9.69 3.46 9.07
N ALA A 138 -9.88 3.70 7.78
CA ALA A 138 -9.49 4.96 7.15
C ALA A 138 -10.59 6.00 7.21
N PHE A 139 -11.86 5.55 7.17
CA PHE A 139 -13.01 6.44 7.03
C PHE A 139 -14.03 6.30 8.19
N GLU A 140 -13.61 5.72 9.30
CA GLU A 140 -14.50 5.53 10.47
C GLU A 140 -14.85 6.86 11.15
N GLU A 141 -13.92 7.81 11.25
CA GLU A 141 -14.18 9.13 11.84
C GLU A 141 -15.30 9.88 11.09
N GLN A 142 -15.43 9.66 9.79
CA GLN A 142 -16.49 10.22 8.95
C GLN A 142 -17.73 9.32 8.88
N ASN A 143 -17.66 8.13 9.48
CA ASN A 143 -18.63 7.04 9.34
C ASN A 143 -18.95 6.70 7.87
N ASP A 144 -17.96 6.80 6.99
CA ASP A 144 -18.13 6.62 5.54
C ASP A 144 -17.75 5.20 5.12
N LYS A 145 -18.76 4.33 5.14
CA LYS A 145 -18.65 2.92 4.72
C LYS A 145 -18.36 2.76 3.23
N GLU A 146 -18.82 3.70 2.42
CA GLU A 146 -18.67 3.63 0.96
C GLU A 146 -17.23 3.94 0.57
N ALA A 147 -16.62 4.96 1.16
CA ALA A 147 -15.21 5.29 0.98
C ALA A 147 -14.31 4.15 1.47
N GLU A 148 -14.62 3.56 2.62
CA GLU A 148 -13.91 2.39 3.17
C GLU A 148 -13.97 1.19 2.20
N ALA A 149 -15.17 0.87 1.69
CA ALA A 149 -15.34 -0.20 0.70
C ALA A 149 -14.57 0.10 -0.59
N LYS A 150 -14.64 1.35 -1.06
CA LYS A 150 -14.00 1.80 -2.30
C LYS A 150 -12.48 1.67 -2.22
N GLU A 151 -11.88 2.03 -1.10
CA GLU A 151 -10.43 1.89 -0.92
C GLU A 151 -10.00 0.42 -0.82
N LEU A 152 -10.74 -0.40 -0.06
CA LEU A 152 -10.48 -1.85 0.01
C LEU A 152 -10.56 -2.50 -1.38
N LYS A 153 -11.54 -2.12 -2.20
CA LYS A 153 -11.62 -2.57 -3.60
C LYS A 153 -10.43 -2.11 -4.42
N ALA A 154 -10.08 -0.83 -4.35
CA ALA A 154 -8.98 -0.27 -5.13
C ALA A 154 -7.63 -0.98 -4.85
N ILE A 155 -7.35 -1.36 -3.59
CA ILE A 155 -6.11 -2.06 -3.26
C ILE A 155 -6.13 -3.54 -3.72
N ILE A 156 -7.30 -4.19 -3.70
CA ILE A 156 -7.46 -5.56 -4.24
C ILE A 156 -7.36 -5.54 -5.78
N ASP A 157 -8.00 -4.58 -6.45
CA ASP A 157 -7.89 -4.41 -7.91
C ASP A 157 -6.44 -4.16 -8.32
N LYS A 158 -5.72 -3.33 -7.55
CA LYS A 158 -4.30 -3.07 -7.77
C LYS A 158 -3.48 -4.35 -7.72
N ILE A 159 -3.69 -5.21 -6.72
CA ILE A 159 -2.89 -6.43 -6.58
C ILE A 159 -3.24 -7.47 -7.66
N LEU A 160 -4.52 -7.60 -8.03
CA LEU A 160 -4.95 -8.45 -9.14
C LEU A 160 -4.31 -8.03 -10.46
N ASN A 161 -4.25 -6.71 -10.71
CA ASN A 161 -3.57 -6.17 -11.88
C ASN A 161 -2.06 -6.47 -11.84
N GLU A 162 -1.39 -6.32 -10.70
CA GLU A 162 0.04 -6.64 -10.56
C GLU A 162 0.34 -8.13 -10.82
N VAL A 163 -0.51 -9.04 -10.35
CA VAL A 163 -0.39 -10.49 -10.62
C VAL A 163 -0.61 -10.80 -12.11
N SER A 164 -1.54 -10.11 -12.78
CA SER A 164 -1.85 -10.37 -14.20
C SER A 164 -0.73 -10.00 -15.18
N GLN A 165 0.27 -9.22 -14.74
CA GLN A 165 1.37 -8.75 -15.58
C GLN A 165 2.68 -9.51 -15.33
N GLN A 166 2.68 -10.53 -14.47
CA GLN A 166 3.80 -11.45 -14.25
C GLN A 166 3.69 -12.67 -15.16
#